data_AF-A0A368U2R7-F1
#
_entry.id   AF-A0A368U2R7-F1
#
_cell.length_a   1.000
_cell.length_b   1.000
_cell.length_c   1.000
_cell.angle_alpha   90.00
_cell.angle_beta   90.00
_cell.angle_gamma   90.00
#
_symmetry.space_group_name_H-M   'P 1'
#
loop_
_entity.id
_entity.type
_entity.pdbx_description
1 polymer ?
#
loop_
_entity_poly.entity_id
_entity_poly.type
_entity_poly.pdbx_seq_one_letter_code
_entity_poly.pdbx_strand_id
1 'polypeptide(L)'
;MKNLKSRCQGGIAVGAIVLLPATFTLAQTGNGLDVPAKVVEHGRYIAIISGCNDCHTPNYGVAEGQVPEELWLTGDALGWRGPWGTTYPPNLRLLADKLDEQQWNEMTHNLRTRPPMPWFNLNEMSREDSSALYHYIRSFETLGEPAPPYLPPGETPPAPYVDFILE
;
A
#
# COMPACT_ATOMS: atom_id res chain seq x y z
N MET A 1 29.56 -19.56 -87.48
CA MET A 1 29.42 -18.40 -88.38
C MET A 1 28.45 -17.41 -87.76
N LYS A 2 28.95 -16.23 -87.36
CA LYS A 2 28.31 -14.89 -87.28
C LYS A 2 26.85 -14.85 -86.81
N ASN A 3 26.53 -14.31 -85.63
CA ASN A 3 26.36 -12.86 -85.30
C ASN A 3 24.92 -12.72 -84.71
N LEU A 4 24.51 -11.83 -83.81
CA LEU A 4 25.10 -10.71 -83.08
C LEU A 4 23.94 -10.02 -82.28
N LYS A 5 24.29 -9.29 -81.22
CA LYS A 5 23.62 -8.11 -80.60
C LYS A 5 22.61 -8.30 -79.45
N SER A 6 23.15 -8.01 -78.26
CA SER A 6 22.56 -7.27 -77.13
C SER A 6 21.77 -6.01 -77.54
N ARG A 7 20.68 -5.71 -76.82
CA ARG A 7 20.20 -4.35 -76.49
C ARG A 7 19.44 -4.35 -75.16
N CYS A 8 19.93 -3.56 -74.21
CA CYS A 8 19.20 -3.10 -73.03
C CYS A 8 17.99 -2.24 -73.42
N GLN A 9 16.92 -2.29 -72.62
CA GLN A 9 16.10 -1.12 -72.29
C GLN A 9 15.23 -1.41 -71.06
N GLY A 10 15.31 -0.49 -70.09
CA GLY A 10 14.64 -0.57 -68.81
C GLY A 10 13.16 -0.21 -68.89
N GLY A 11 12.40 -0.70 -67.93
CA GLY A 11 11.01 -0.36 -67.70
C GLY A 11 10.72 -0.49 -66.21
N ILE A 12 10.62 0.65 -65.54
CA ILE A 12 10.28 0.78 -64.12
C ILE A 12 8.81 0.39 -63.96
N ALA A 13 8.53 -0.72 -63.29
CA ALA A 13 7.18 -1.06 -62.84
C ALA A 13 7.00 -0.55 -61.41
N VAL A 14 6.21 0.52 -61.28
CA VAL A 14 5.80 1.15 -60.03
C VAL A 14 4.98 0.14 -59.22
N GLY A 15 5.54 -0.35 -58.11
CA GLY A 15 4.81 -1.15 -57.14
C GLY A 15 3.77 -0.29 -56.44
N ALA A 16 2.49 -0.64 -56.56
CA ALA A 16 1.42 -0.03 -55.79
C ALA A 16 1.59 -0.43 -54.31
N ILE A 17 2.11 0.49 -53.50
CA ILE A 17 2.14 0.35 -52.04
C ILE A 17 0.72 0.55 -51.54
N VAL A 18 0.06 -0.56 -51.19
CA VAL A 18 -1.21 -0.53 -50.46
C VAL A 18 -0.88 -0.11 -49.02
N LEU A 19 -1.09 1.16 -48.71
CA LEU A 19 -1.05 1.69 -47.34
C LEU A 19 -2.27 1.18 -46.58
N LEU A 20 -2.11 0.08 -45.84
CA LEU A 20 -3.07 -0.33 -44.83
C LEU A 20 -3.06 0.74 -43.71
N PRO A 21 -4.22 1.29 -43.32
CA PRO A 21 -4.27 2.17 -42.16
C PRO A 21 -3.92 1.36 -40.92
N ALA A 22 -2.77 1.63 -40.33
CA ALA A 22 -2.42 1.12 -39.01
C ALA A 22 -3.38 1.74 -38.00
N THR A 23 -4.45 1.01 -37.65
CA THR A 23 -5.31 1.35 -36.54
C THR A 23 -4.49 1.18 -35.26
N PHE A 24 -3.90 2.27 -34.78
CA PHE A 24 -3.33 2.33 -33.44
C PHE A 24 -4.46 2.15 -32.44
N THR A 25 -4.54 0.96 -31.85
CA THR A 25 -5.37 0.75 -30.67
C THR A 25 -4.64 1.40 -29.50
N LEU A 26 -5.14 2.54 -29.00
CA LEU A 26 -4.68 3.07 -27.72
C LEU A 26 -5.04 2.03 -26.66
N ALA A 27 -4.02 1.36 -26.09
CA ALA A 27 -4.21 0.62 -24.86
C ALA A 27 -4.68 1.63 -23.79
N GLN A 28 -5.87 1.41 -23.24
CA GLN A 28 -6.34 2.17 -22.10
C GLN A 28 -5.42 1.85 -20.92
N THR A 29 -4.56 2.79 -20.55
CA THR A 29 -3.90 2.79 -19.24
C THR A 29 -5.01 2.94 -18.21
N GLY A 30 -5.20 1.90 -17.38
CA GLY A 30 -6.15 1.93 -16.29
C GLY A 30 -5.93 3.14 -15.38
N ASN A 31 -7.02 3.63 -14.79
CA ASN A 31 -7.12 4.81 -13.94
C ASN A 31 -6.35 4.75 -12.59
N GLY A 32 -5.30 3.92 -12.48
CA GLY A 32 -4.39 3.94 -11.34
C GLY A 32 -3.13 4.70 -11.71
N LEU A 33 -2.81 5.77 -10.99
CA LEU A 33 -1.47 6.38 -11.08
C LEU A 33 -0.45 5.25 -10.86
N ASP A 34 0.42 5.03 -11.85
CA ASP A 34 1.42 3.95 -11.84
C ASP A 34 2.48 4.30 -10.79
N VAL A 35 2.19 4.01 -9.51
CA VAL A 35 3.10 4.28 -8.40
C VAL A 35 4.33 3.41 -8.60
N PRO A 36 5.54 3.98 -8.69
CA PRO A 36 6.74 3.19 -8.95
C PRO A 36 6.93 2.12 -7.87
N ALA A 37 7.23 0.88 -8.27
CA ALA A 37 7.44 -0.24 -7.33
C ALA A 37 8.40 0.10 -6.18
N LYS A 38 9.45 0.88 -6.45
CA LYS A 38 10.39 1.37 -5.41
C LYS A 38 9.73 2.17 -4.28
N VAL A 39 8.63 2.88 -4.54
CA VAL A 39 7.89 3.65 -3.53
C VAL A 39 7.10 2.70 -2.64
N VAL A 40 6.47 1.69 -3.24
CA VAL A 40 5.76 0.62 -2.51
C VAL A 40 6.74 -0.16 -1.64
N GLU A 41 7.90 -0.55 -2.17
CA GLU A 41 8.96 -1.22 -1.40
C GLU A 41 9.52 -0.36 -0.26
N HIS A 42 9.65 0.96 -0.48
CA HIS A 42 10.04 1.87 0.59
C HIS A 42 8.98 1.96 1.68
N GLY A 43 7.70 2.05 1.31
CA GLY A 43 6.58 2.01 2.26
C GLY A 43 6.52 0.71 3.06
N ARG A 44 6.79 -0.42 2.40
CA ARG A 44 6.95 -1.73 3.04
C ARG A 44 8.06 -1.73 4.07
N TYR A 45 9.23 -1.19 3.71
CA TYR A 45 10.35 -1.03 4.63
C TYR A 45 9.98 -0.17 5.86
N ILE A 46 9.31 0.97 5.64
CA ILE A 46 8.82 1.84 6.73
C ILE A 46 7.84 1.09 7.65
N ALA A 47 6.88 0.35 7.10
CA ALA A 47 5.93 -0.44 7.90
C ALA A 47 6.62 -1.44 8.85
N ILE A 48 7.77 -1.98 8.44
CA ILE A 48 8.59 -2.90 9.23
C ILE A 48 9.37 -2.14 10.31
N ILE A 49 10.21 -1.18 9.90
CA ILE A 49 11.18 -0.55 10.82
C ILE A 49 10.54 0.43 11.79
N SER A 50 9.38 0.98 11.44
CA SER A 50 8.59 1.84 12.33
C SER A 50 7.65 1.05 13.25
N GLY A 51 7.68 -0.29 13.19
CA GLY A 51 6.90 -1.16 14.09
C GLY A 51 5.39 -1.11 13.85
N CYS A 52 4.92 -0.77 12.65
CA CYS A 52 3.48 -0.68 12.37
C CYS A 52 2.81 -2.05 12.57
N ASN A 53 3.48 -3.11 12.14
CA ASN A 53 2.98 -4.48 12.26
C ASN A 53 2.88 -4.97 13.72
N ASP A 54 3.71 -4.45 14.63
CA ASP A 54 3.76 -4.93 16.03
C ASP A 54 2.41 -4.82 16.73
N CYS A 55 1.61 -3.83 16.33
CA CYS A 55 0.24 -3.64 16.81
C CYS A 55 -0.80 -3.90 15.70
N HIS A 56 -0.55 -3.51 14.45
CA HIS A 56 -1.58 -3.54 13.42
C HIS A 56 -1.63 -4.84 12.60
N THR A 57 -0.90 -5.88 13.00
CA THR A 57 -0.93 -7.21 12.37
C THR A 57 -1.14 -8.29 13.41
N PRO A 58 -2.18 -9.14 13.27
CA PRO A 58 -2.44 -10.19 14.25
C PRO A 58 -1.24 -11.11 14.42
N ASN A 59 -0.89 -11.38 15.68
CA ASN A 59 0.19 -12.29 16.09
C ASN A 59 1.61 -11.92 15.60
N TYR A 60 1.85 -10.70 15.10
CA TYR A 60 3.14 -10.35 14.50
C TYR A 60 4.33 -10.55 15.45
N GLY A 61 4.24 -10.03 16.68
CA GLY A 61 5.29 -10.17 17.68
C GLY A 61 5.49 -11.63 18.14
N VAL A 62 4.40 -12.39 18.34
CA VAL A 62 4.45 -13.80 18.77
C VAL A 62 5.08 -14.68 17.68
N ALA A 63 4.86 -14.34 16.41
CA ALA A 63 5.43 -15.04 15.27
C ALA A 63 6.84 -14.53 14.89
N GLU A 64 7.47 -13.66 15.69
CA GLU A 64 8.78 -13.08 15.38
C GLU A 64 8.82 -12.41 13.98
N GLY A 65 7.72 -11.76 13.61
CA GLY A 65 7.52 -11.14 12.30
C GLY A 65 7.21 -12.11 11.15
N GLN A 66 7.13 -13.41 11.39
CA GLN A 66 6.87 -14.45 10.39
C GLN A 66 5.36 -14.64 10.10
N VAL A 67 4.63 -13.53 10.00
CA VAL A 67 3.24 -13.53 9.51
C VAL A 67 3.27 -13.33 7.99
N PRO A 68 2.49 -14.09 7.18
CA PRO A 68 2.38 -13.86 5.75
C PRO A 68 2.00 -12.39 5.44
N GLU A 69 2.69 -11.77 4.49
CA GLU A 69 2.57 -10.33 4.19
C GLU A 69 1.15 -9.94 3.78
N GLU A 70 0.44 -10.84 3.09
CA GLU A 70 -0.95 -10.66 2.71
C GLU A 70 -1.90 -10.44 3.91
N LEU A 71 -1.47 -10.73 5.15
CA LEU A 71 -2.20 -10.50 6.39
C LEU A 71 -1.75 -9.26 7.18
N TRP A 72 -0.72 -8.53 6.73
CA TRP A 72 -0.18 -7.40 7.47
C TRP A 72 -1.12 -6.19 7.52
N LEU A 73 -1.11 -5.41 8.60
CA LEU A 73 -1.80 -4.12 8.73
C LEU A 73 -3.34 -4.20 8.72
N THR A 74 -3.91 -5.39 8.97
CA THR A 74 -5.36 -5.64 9.07
C THR A 74 -5.95 -5.28 10.43
N GLY A 75 -5.16 -4.72 11.35
CA GLY A 75 -5.55 -4.45 12.74
C GLY A 75 -5.46 -5.70 13.62
N ASP A 76 -5.82 -5.58 14.90
CA ASP A 76 -5.79 -6.71 15.84
C ASP A 76 -6.95 -6.62 16.84
N ALA A 77 -7.36 -7.78 17.36
CA ALA A 77 -8.32 -7.94 18.45
C ALA A 77 -7.65 -8.00 19.84
N LEU A 78 -6.31 -8.03 19.91
CA LEU A 78 -5.58 -7.89 21.17
C LEU A 78 -5.86 -6.51 21.80
N GLY A 79 -6.52 -6.50 22.96
CA GLY A 79 -6.82 -5.26 23.68
C GLY A 79 -5.61 -4.71 24.43
N TRP A 80 -5.43 -3.39 24.41
CA TRP A 80 -4.39 -2.68 25.18
C TRP A 80 -5.05 -1.83 26.26
N ARG A 81 -5.12 -2.39 27.47
CA ARG A 81 -5.83 -1.80 28.60
C ARG A 81 -4.90 -1.00 29.50
N GLY A 82 -5.36 0.16 29.96
CA GLY A 82 -4.75 0.93 31.03
C GLY A 82 -5.74 1.94 31.61
N PRO A 83 -5.28 2.93 32.40
CA PRO A 83 -6.16 3.98 32.95
C PRO A 83 -6.93 4.79 31.89
N TRP A 84 -6.48 4.76 30.63
CA TRP A 84 -7.15 5.39 29.49
C TRP A 84 -8.30 4.55 28.89
N GLY A 85 -8.60 3.36 29.42
CA GLY A 85 -9.52 2.40 28.83
C GLY A 85 -8.81 1.30 28.04
N THR A 86 -9.53 0.61 27.16
CA THR A 86 -8.95 -0.40 26.25
C THR A 86 -9.00 0.10 24.82
N THR A 87 -7.83 0.14 24.17
CA THR A 87 -7.69 0.43 22.75
C THR A 87 -7.41 -0.85 21.96
N TYR A 88 -7.83 -0.86 20.69
CA TYR A 88 -7.53 -1.91 19.74
C TYR A 88 -6.83 -1.28 18.53
N PRO A 89 -5.78 -1.88 17.97
CA PRO A 89 -5.11 -1.37 16.79
C PRO A 89 -6.06 -1.40 15.58
N PRO A 90 -6.44 -0.24 15.00
CA PRO A 90 -7.35 -0.23 13.86
C PRO A 90 -6.75 -0.92 12.63
N ASN A 91 -7.61 -1.42 11.76
CA ASN A 91 -7.21 -1.91 10.45
C ASN A 91 -6.73 -0.72 9.58
N LEU A 92 -5.44 -0.69 9.25
CA LEU A 92 -4.84 0.42 8.49
C LEU A 92 -5.22 0.36 7.01
N ARG A 93 -5.48 -0.84 6.46
CA ARG A 93 -5.97 -0.99 5.08
C ARG A 93 -7.33 -0.32 4.91
N LEU A 94 -8.26 -0.57 5.85
CA LEU A 94 -9.57 0.08 5.87
C LEU A 94 -9.49 1.59 6.15
N LEU A 95 -8.49 2.04 6.92
CA LEU A 95 -8.27 3.47 7.17
C LEU A 95 -7.76 4.16 5.90
N ALA A 96 -6.72 3.62 5.26
CA ALA A 96 -6.15 4.17 4.05
C ALA A 96 -7.13 4.14 2.87
N ASP A 97 -8.01 3.13 2.77
CA ASP A 97 -9.03 3.07 1.72
C ASP A 97 -10.04 4.23 1.78
N LYS A 98 -10.27 4.81 2.96
CA LYS A 98 -11.20 5.92 3.18
C LYS A 98 -10.58 7.30 2.91
N LEU A 99 -9.28 7.37 2.72
CA LEU A 99 -8.52 8.61 2.61
C LEU A 99 -7.84 8.67 1.25
N ASP A 100 -7.77 9.85 0.66
CA ASP A 100 -6.76 10.11 -0.36
C ASP A 100 -5.38 10.34 0.30
N GLU A 101 -4.32 10.41 -0.50
CA GLU A 101 -2.95 10.56 -0.01
C GLU A 101 -2.73 11.89 0.74
N GLN A 102 -3.40 12.96 0.33
CA GLN A 102 -3.30 14.26 1.00
C GLN A 102 -3.92 14.19 2.39
N GLN A 103 -5.14 13.65 2.47
CA GLN A 103 -5.85 13.43 3.73
C GLN A 103 -5.10 12.48 4.66
N TRP A 104 -4.49 11.42 4.11
CA TRP A 104 -3.60 10.54 4.85
C TRP A 104 -2.46 11.34 5.48
N ASN A 105 -1.71 12.09 4.67
CA ASN A 105 -0.60 12.89 5.16
C ASN A 105 -1.02 13.93 6.20
N GLU A 106 -2.14 14.64 5.97
CA GLU A 106 -2.67 15.60 6.94
C GLU A 106 -3.03 14.93 8.27
N MET A 107 -3.69 13.77 8.21
CA MET A 107 -4.06 12.99 9.39
C MET A 107 -2.83 12.48 10.14
N THR A 108 -1.86 11.86 9.46
CA THR A 108 -0.70 11.24 10.10
C THR A 108 0.24 12.24 10.78
N HIS A 109 0.24 13.51 10.35
CA HIS A 109 1.09 14.57 10.94
C HIS A 109 0.40 15.35 12.06
N ASN A 110 -0.90 15.13 12.27
CA ASN A 110 -1.68 15.80 13.31
C ASN A 110 -2.35 14.80 14.24
N LEU A 111 -1.94 13.54 14.20
CA LEU A 111 -2.59 12.46 14.91
C LEU A 111 -2.37 12.61 16.42
N ARG A 112 -3.43 12.35 17.19
CA ARG A 112 -3.36 12.13 18.64
C ARG A 112 -4.28 10.98 19.00
N THR A 113 -3.70 9.88 19.47
CA THR A 113 -4.43 8.67 19.89
C THR A 113 -4.18 8.36 21.36
N ARG A 114 -5.04 7.51 21.93
CA ARG A 114 -4.81 6.91 23.23
C ARG A 114 -3.66 5.89 23.12
N PRO A 115 -2.93 5.61 24.22
CA PRO A 115 -1.87 4.60 24.22
C PRO A 115 -2.36 3.22 23.75
N PRO A 116 -1.46 2.33 23.29
CA PRO A 116 0.00 2.48 23.29
C PRO A 116 0.58 3.02 21.98
N MET A 117 -0.24 3.36 20.98
CA MET A 117 0.26 3.81 19.67
C MET A 117 1.18 5.03 19.82
N PRO A 118 2.44 4.97 19.33
CA PRO A 118 3.40 6.07 19.43
C PRO A 118 3.14 7.11 18.32
N TRP A 119 1.95 7.73 18.32
CA TRP A 119 1.51 8.67 17.27
C TRP A 119 2.49 9.84 17.06
N PHE A 120 3.27 10.21 18.07
CA PHE A 120 4.27 11.27 17.95
C PHE A 120 5.42 10.90 17.02
N ASN A 121 5.80 9.61 16.93
CA ASN A 121 6.80 9.15 15.95
C ASN A 121 6.25 9.26 14.53
N LEU A 122 4.96 8.94 14.34
CA LEU A 122 4.29 9.06 13.06
C LEU A 122 4.18 10.53 12.62
N ASN A 123 3.95 11.46 13.56
CA ASN A 123 3.88 12.89 13.24
C ASN A 123 5.22 13.47 12.75
N GLU A 124 6.35 12.89 13.16
CA GLU A 124 7.71 13.32 12.77
C GLU A 124 8.20 12.65 11.47
N MET A 125 7.46 11.65 10.96
CA MET A 125 7.77 11.00 9.69
C MET A 125 7.75 12.04 8.55
N SER A 126 8.68 11.94 7.59
CA SER A 126 8.61 12.82 6.42
C SER A 126 7.33 12.58 5.61
N ARG A 127 6.87 13.59 4.87
CA ARG A 127 5.69 13.43 4.00
C ARG A 127 5.96 12.39 2.92
N GLU A 128 7.18 12.33 2.41
CA GLU A 128 7.62 11.35 1.44
C GLU A 128 7.52 9.92 1.99
N ASP A 129 7.96 9.68 3.22
CA ASP A 129 7.86 8.38 3.89
C ASP A 129 6.40 8.03 4.21
N SER A 130 5.60 9.00 4.67
CA SER A 130 4.18 8.80 4.96
C SER A 130 3.38 8.45 3.69
N SER A 131 3.67 9.13 2.58
CA SER A 131 3.11 8.80 1.26
C SER A 131 3.53 7.42 0.77
N ALA A 132 4.80 7.05 0.93
CA ALA A 132 5.27 5.71 0.58
C ALA A 132 4.55 4.63 1.40
N LEU A 133 4.40 4.83 2.71
CA LEU A 133 3.63 3.96 3.60
C LEU A 133 2.16 3.85 3.15
N TYR A 134 1.52 4.96 2.80
CA TYR A 134 0.15 4.97 2.26
C TYR A 134 0.03 4.11 1.00
N HIS A 135 0.92 4.30 0.03
CA HIS A 135 0.89 3.51 -1.21
C HIS A 135 1.14 2.03 -0.98
N TYR A 136 2.03 1.68 -0.04
CA TYR A 136 2.21 0.29 0.37
C TYR A 136 0.92 -0.29 0.97
N ILE A 137 0.27 0.41 1.90
CA ILE A 137 -1.00 -0.03 2.50
C ILE A 137 -2.10 -0.18 1.42
N ARG A 138 -2.16 0.73 0.45
CA ARG A 138 -3.13 0.69 -0.66
C ARG A 138 -2.83 -0.38 -1.70
N SER A 139 -1.66 -1.00 -1.68
CA SER A 139 -1.28 -2.05 -2.62
C SER A 139 -1.91 -3.41 -2.30
N PHE A 140 -2.42 -3.61 -1.07
CA PHE A 140 -3.06 -4.86 -0.67
C PHE A 140 -4.45 -5.05 -1.31
N GLU A 141 -4.70 -6.23 -1.88
CA GLU A 141 -5.98 -6.57 -2.52
C GLU A 141 -7.13 -6.78 -1.51
N THR A 142 -6.84 -7.40 -0.37
CA THR A 142 -7.83 -7.68 0.67
C THR A 142 -7.75 -6.65 1.79
N LEU A 143 -8.86 -6.01 2.13
CA LEU A 143 -8.87 -5.01 3.21
C LEU A 143 -8.98 -5.64 4.60
N GLY A 144 -9.67 -6.78 4.74
CA GLY A 144 -9.97 -7.39 6.04
C GLY A 144 -11.15 -6.75 6.75
N GLU A 145 -11.26 -6.99 8.06
CA GLU A 145 -12.39 -6.56 8.90
C GLU A 145 -11.99 -5.43 9.86
N PRO A 146 -12.94 -4.63 10.37
CA PRO A 146 -12.65 -3.62 11.38
C PRO A 146 -12.24 -4.25 12.72
N ALA A 147 -11.32 -3.59 13.42
CA ALA A 147 -10.96 -3.95 14.79
C ALA A 147 -12.13 -3.69 15.78
N PRO A 148 -12.13 -4.34 16.95
CA PRO A 148 -13.12 -4.07 17.99
C PRO A 148 -13.16 -2.59 18.40
N PRO A 149 -14.32 -2.08 18.86
CA PRO A 149 -14.44 -0.72 19.32
C PRO A 149 -13.70 -0.50 20.65
N TYR A 150 -13.30 0.75 20.89
CA TYR A 150 -12.77 1.20 22.18
C TYR A 150 -13.71 0.89 23.35
N LEU A 151 -13.14 0.53 24.50
CA LEU A 151 -13.86 0.40 25.77
C LEU A 151 -13.40 1.47 26.76
N PRO A 152 -14.30 2.16 27.47
CA PRO A 152 -13.93 3.16 28.47
C PRO A 152 -13.22 2.57 29.69
N PRO A 153 -12.55 3.40 30.51
CA PRO A 153 -11.95 2.95 31.77
C PRO A 153 -12.98 2.25 32.68
N GLY A 154 -12.56 1.20 33.35
CA GLY A 154 -13.40 0.40 34.26
C GLY A 154 -14.10 -0.80 33.60
N GLU A 155 -14.13 -0.86 32.27
CA GLU A 155 -14.61 -2.05 31.56
C GLU A 155 -13.49 -3.08 31.37
N THR A 156 -13.84 -4.36 31.49
CA THR A 156 -12.91 -5.46 31.22
C THR A 156 -13.11 -5.94 29.78
N PRO A 157 -12.08 -5.82 28.90
CA PRO A 157 -12.17 -6.34 27.55
C PRO A 157 -12.21 -7.87 27.52
N PRO A 158 -12.76 -8.48 26.45
CA PRO A 158 -12.59 -9.90 26.21
C PRO A 158 -11.10 -10.24 26.07
N ALA A 159 -10.72 -11.46 26.47
CA ALA A 159 -9.37 -11.95 26.27
C ALA A 159 -9.11 -12.26 24.77
N PRO A 160 -7.86 -12.10 24.28
CA PRO A 160 -6.68 -11.66 25.03
C PRO A 160 -6.56 -10.13 25.13
N TYR A 161 -5.92 -9.65 26.20
CA TYR A 161 -5.53 -8.24 26.35
C TYR A 161 -4.25 -8.10 27.18
N VAL A 162 -3.50 -7.03 26.91
CA VAL A 162 -2.37 -6.55 27.72
C VAL A 162 -2.87 -5.53 28.73
N ASP A 163 -2.40 -5.60 29.96
CA ASP A 163 -2.81 -4.71 31.05
C ASP A 163 -1.64 -3.85 31.55
N PHE A 164 -1.70 -2.54 31.29
CA PHE A 164 -0.74 -1.56 31.79
C PHE A 164 -1.17 -1.11 33.19
N ILE A 165 -0.52 -1.70 34.20
CA ILE A 165 -0.64 -1.28 35.59
C ILE A 165 0.37 -0.16 35.83
N LEU A 166 -0.11 1.07 36.01
CA LEU A 166 0.72 2.23 36.35
C LEU A 166 0.75 2.35 37.89
N GLU A 167 1.94 2.19 38.48
CA GLU A 167 2.21 2.43 39.91
C GLU A 167 2.72 3.85 40.17
#